data_AF-A0A1S3QRT6-F1
#
_entry.id   AF-A0A1S3QRT6-F1
#
_cell.length_a   1.000
_cell.length_b   1.000
_cell.length_c   1.000
_cell.angle_alpha   90.00
_cell.angle_beta   90.00
_cell.angle_gamma   90.00
#
_symmetry.space_group_name_H-M   'P 1'
#
loop_
_entity.id
_entity.type
_entity.pdbx_description
1 polymer ?
#
loop_
_entity_poly.entity_id
_entity_poly.type
_entity_poly.pdbx_seq_one_letter_code
_entity_poly.pdbx_strand_id
1 'polypeptide(L)'
;MSSSMGSGMFPGQQSAGPHPVGGPGQPGLLSGAPGNRVQGPNTLVDDLEASFEACFASLVSQDYVNGTDQEEIRTGVDQCIQKFLDVARQTECFFLQKRLQLSVQKPDQVVKEDVSELRNELQRKELLVQKHLSKLHHWQQVLEDVSVQHRKPSDLPPPGPLAFLEQASAILPAAPLKQS
;
A
#
# COMPACT_ATOMS: atom_id res chain seq x y z
N MET A 1 3.62 48.83 37.96
CA MET A 1 2.21 48.37 38.06
C MET A 1 2.22 46.84 38.09
N SER A 2 1.68 46.22 39.15
CA SER A 2 1.16 44.84 39.36
C SER A 2 1.81 43.62 38.68
N SER A 3 2.35 42.63 39.42
CA SER A 3 1.70 41.42 40.00
C SER A 3 1.31 40.37 38.92
N SER A 4 1.95 39.20 38.74
CA SER A 4 2.08 37.96 39.55
C SER A 4 0.82 37.08 39.69
N MET A 5 0.88 35.84 39.16
CA MET A 5 0.54 34.51 39.78
C MET A 5 -0.25 33.49 38.90
N GLY A 6 0.17 32.21 39.01
CA GLY A 6 -0.66 30.98 38.84
C GLY A 6 -0.27 30.07 37.66
N SER A 7 0.50 28.99 37.77
CA SER A 7 0.33 27.68 38.46
C SER A 7 -0.38 26.57 37.64
N GLY A 8 0.35 25.46 37.42
CA GLY A 8 -0.15 24.07 37.31
C GLY A 8 -0.50 23.57 35.89
N MET A 9 -0.44 22.28 35.56
CA MET A 9 0.18 21.09 36.16
C MET A 9 0.13 19.99 35.08
N PHE A 10 1.21 19.21 34.94
CA PHE A 10 1.38 18.04 34.09
C PHE A 10 0.47 16.88 34.57
N PRO A 11 -0.21 16.08 33.74
CA PRO A 11 -0.79 14.83 34.19
C PRO A 11 0.26 13.71 34.07
N GLY A 12 0.87 13.37 35.22
CA GLY A 12 1.62 12.14 35.41
C GLY A 12 0.70 10.96 35.71
N GLN A 13 0.95 9.86 34.99
CA GLN A 13 1.23 8.50 35.49
C GLN A 13 0.61 7.98 36.81
N GLN A 14 0.22 6.69 36.73
CA GLN A 14 -0.04 5.67 37.77
C GLN A 14 -1.53 5.51 38.14
N SER A 15 -2.14 4.32 38.15
CA SER A 15 -1.70 3.12 38.88
C SER A 15 -2.39 1.83 38.40
N ALA A 16 -1.75 0.71 38.73
CA ALA A 16 -2.06 -0.67 38.41
C ALA A 16 -3.41 -1.21 38.94
N GLY A 17 -3.97 -2.18 38.22
CA GLY A 17 -5.07 -3.06 38.63
C GLY A 17 -4.98 -4.41 37.90
N PRO A 18 -5.38 -5.53 38.52
CA PRO A 18 -4.74 -6.83 38.33
C PRO A 18 -5.27 -7.64 37.14
N HIS A 19 -4.35 -8.38 36.50
CA HIS A 19 -4.67 -9.42 35.53
C HIS A 19 -5.45 -10.58 36.18
N PRO A 20 -6.56 -11.07 35.61
CA PRO A 20 -7.02 -12.42 35.91
C PRO A 20 -6.18 -13.40 35.10
N VAL A 21 -5.38 -14.16 35.83
CA VAL A 21 -4.70 -15.39 35.39
C VAL A 21 -5.74 -16.37 34.84
N GLY A 22 -5.47 -16.93 33.67
CA GLY A 22 -6.27 -18.01 33.09
C GLY A 22 -6.13 -19.29 33.92
N GLY A 23 -7.27 -19.85 34.34
CA GLY A 23 -7.39 -21.19 34.90
C GLY A 23 -8.13 -22.12 33.93
N PRO A 24 -7.85 -23.44 33.93
CA PRO A 24 -8.46 -24.40 33.02
C PRO A 24 -9.71 -25.08 33.62
N GLY A 25 -10.77 -25.22 32.83
CA GLY A 25 -11.99 -26.00 33.15
C GLY A 25 -13.23 -25.32 32.58
N GLN A 26 -14.21 -25.95 31.93
CA GLN A 26 -14.58 -27.33 31.65
C GLN A 26 -15.42 -27.32 30.35
N PRO A 27 -15.53 -28.43 29.60
CA PRO A 27 -16.51 -28.58 28.53
C PRO A 27 -17.86 -29.02 29.12
N GLY A 28 -18.90 -28.19 29.02
CA GLY A 28 -20.17 -28.49 29.66
C GLY A 28 -21.37 -27.70 29.16
N LEU A 29 -22.09 -28.33 28.24
CA LEU A 29 -23.56 -28.39 28.15
C LEU A 29 -24.34 -27.15 27.69
N LEU A 30 -24.92 -27.37 26.51
CA LEU A 30 -26.14 -26.79 25.97
C LEU A 30 -27.21 -26.59 27.07
N SER A 31 -27.61 -25.34 27.29
CA SER A 31 -28.93 -25.02 27.84
C SER A 31 -29.52 -23.88 27.02
N GLY A 32 -30.49 -24.24 26.19
CA GLY A 32 -31.32 -23.30 25.48
C GLY A 32 -32.26 -22.60 26.45
N ALA A 33 -32.28 -21.28 26.35
CA ALA A 33 -33.36 -20.43 26.83
C ALA A 33 -33.85 -19.58 25.65
N PRO A 34 -35.16 -19.53 25.35
CA PRO A 34 -35.71 -18.66 24.33
C PRO A 34 -35.94 -17.29 24.97
N GLY A 35 -35.05 -16.34 24.72
CA GLY A 35 -35.22 -15.02 25.31
C GLY A 35 -34.19 -14.05 24.78
N ASN A 36 -34.67 -13.09 23.99
CA ASN A 36 -33.92 -11.99 23.41
C ASN A 36 -32.72 -12.39 22.56
N ARG A 37 -33.00 -12.67 21.27
CA ARG A 37 -32.11 -12.15 20.23
C ARG A 37 -32.03 -10.65 20.48
N VAL A 38 -30.87 -10.18 20.94
CA VAL A 38 -30.47 -8.79 20.80
C VAL A 38 -30.70 -8.46 19.32
N GLN A 39 -31.73 -7.66 19.03
CA GLN A 39 -31.94 -7.12 17.69
C GLN A 39 -30.71 -6.26 17.42
N GLY A 40 -29.72 -6.85 16.74
CA GLY A 40 -28.67 -6.08 16.11
C GLY A 40 -29.32 -5.10 15.13
N PRO A 41 -28.61 -4.03 14.72
CA PRO A 41 -29.13 -3.14 13.70
C PRO A 41 -29.47 -3.97 12.45
N ASN A 42 -30.76 -4.08 12.12
CA ASN A 42 -31.22 -4.75 10.90
C ASN A 42 -30.54 -4.04 9.71
N THR A 43 -30.00 -4.84 8.81
CA THR A 43 -29.39 -4.36 7.58
C THR A 43 -30.47 -4.05 6.55
N LEU A 44 -30.16 -3.25 5.52
CA LEU A 44 -31.07 -3.01 4.40
C LEU A 44 -31.52 -4.31 3.72
N VAL A 45 -30.70 -5.37 3.80
CA VAL A 45 -31.04 -6.70 3.29
C VAL A 45 -32.06 -7.38 4.19
N ASP A 46 -31.91 -7.27 5.52
CA ASP A 46 -32.89 -7.80 6.48
C ASP A 46 -34.24 -7.07 6.33
N ASP A 47 -34.23 -5.75 6.12
CA ASP A 47 -35.45 -4.98 5.87
C ASP A 47 -36.10 -5.35 4.52
N LEU A 48 -35.28 -5.62 3.49
CA LEU A 48 -35.76 -6.07 2.19
C LEU A 48 -36.42 -7.45 2.29
N GLU A 49 -35.78 -8.39 2.98
CA GLU A 49 -36.30 -9.73 3.23
C GLU A 49 -37.62 -9.66 4.02
N ALA A 50 -37.67 -8.89 5.11
CA ALA A 50 -38.88 -8.70 5.89
C ALA A 50 -40.03 -8.06 5.08
N SER A 51 -39.73 -7.07 4.23
CA SER A 51 -40.74 -6.44 3.37
C SER A 51 -41.25 -7.37 2.27
N PHE A 52 -40.38 -8.25 1.75
CA PHE A 52 -40.75 -9.29 0.79
C PHE A 52 -41.65 -10.34 1.42
N GLU A 53 -41.30 -10.85 2.60
CA GLU A 53 -42.10 -11.83 3.33
C GLU A 53 -43.51 -11.30 3.66
N ALA A 54 -43.58 -10.05 4.15
CA ALA A 54 -44.86 -9.41 4.41
C ALA A 54 -45.70 -9.26 3.13
N CYS A 55 -45.07 -8.89 2.02
CA CYS A 55 -45.75 -8.70 0.74
C CYS A 55 -46.31 -10.02 0.22
N PHE A 56 -45.47 -11.06 0.27
CA PHE A 56 -45.86 -12.42 -0.12
C PHE A 56 -46.99 -12.96 0.76
N ALA A 57 -46.89 -12.81 2.08
CA ALA A 57 -47.92 -13.24 3.03
C ALA A 57 -49.28 -12.56 2.77
N SER A 58 -49.28 -11.25 2.49
CA SER A 58 -50.49 -10.51 2.13
C SER A 58 -51.09 -10.98 0.80
N LEU A 59 -50.26 -11.34 -0.18
CA LEU A 59 -50.68 -11.84 -1.50
C LEU A 59 -51.32 -13.24 -1.45
N VAL A 60 -50.88 -14.10 -0.53
CA VAL A 60 -51.35 -15.49 -0.40
C VAL A 60 -52.39 -15.69 0.70
N SER A 61 -52.82 -14.61 1.36
CA SER A 61 -53.79 -14.69 2.46
C SER A 61 -55.15 -15.20 1.96
N GLN A 62 -55.72 -16.20 2.65
CA GLN A 62 -57.04 -16.75 2.33
C GLN A 62 -58.18 -15.77 2.65
N ASP A 63 -57.95 -14.81 3.54
CA ASP A 63 -58.96 -13.81 3.93
C ASP A 63 -59.37 -12.92 2.75
N TYR A 64 -58.55 -12.84 1.69
CA TYR A 64 -58.83 -12.09 0.46
C TYR A 64 -60.08 -12.59 -0.29
N VAL A 65 -60.48 -13.86 -0.09
CA VAL A 65 -61.51 -14.54 -0.88
C VAL A 65 -62.86 -14.62 -0.15
N ASN A 66 -62.90 -14.30 1.16
CA ASN A 66 -63.97 -14.75 2.05
C ASN A 66 -64.87 -13.66 2.71
N GLY A 67 -64.69 -12.35 2.47
CA GLY A 67 -65.39 -11.34 3.29
C GLY A 67 -65.67 -9.95 2.71
N THR A 68 -66.54 -9.21 3.41
CA THR A 68 -67.10 -7.87 3.12
C THR A 68 -66.13 -6.69 3.23
N ASP A 69 -64.89 -6.90 3.69
CA ASP A 69 -63.86 -5.87 3.91
C ASP A 69 -62.77 -5.84 2.81
N GLN A 70 -63.15 -6.24 1.59
CA GLN A 70 -62.24 -6.37 0.45
C GLN A 70 -61.42 -5.10 0.14
N GLU A 71 -61.96 -3.92 0.43
CA GLU A 71 -61.28 -2.64 0.22
C GLU A 71 -60.14 -2.40 1.23
N GLU A 72 -60.33 -2.80 2.49
CA GLU A 72 -59.30 -2.71 3.52
C GLU A 72 -58.16 -3.70 3.23
N ILE A 73 -58.52 -4.93 2.85
CA ILE A 73 -57.55 -5.96 2.46
C ILE A 73 -56.74 -5.51 1.24
N ARG A 74 -57.40 -4.98 0.20
CA ARG A 74 -56.73 -4.47 -0.99
C ARG A 74 -55.77 -3.34 -0.64
N THR A 75 -56.19 -2.41 0.21
CA THR A 75 -55.34 -1.30 0.68
C THR A 75 -54.11 -1.82 1.45
N GLY A 76 -54.26 -2.87 2.27
CA GLY A 76 -53.15 -3.52 2.97
C GLY A 76 -52.13 -4.16 2.03
N VAL A 77 -52.59 -4.82 0.98
CA VAL A 77 -51.73 -5.40 -0.07
C VAL A 77 -50.94 -4.31 -0.79
N ASP A 78 -51.62 -3.22 -1.20
CA ASP A 78 -50.99 -2.10 -1.89
C ASP A 78 -49.90 -1.44 -1.03
N GLN A 79 -50.15 -1.28 0.27
CA GLN A 79 -49.14 -0.77 1.21
C GLN A 79 -47.92 -1.68 1.32
N CYS A 80 -48.12 -3.00 1.35
CA CYS A 80 -47.01 -3.93 1.47
C CYS A 80 -46.16 -3.99 0.20
N ILE A 81 -46.80 -3.91 -0.98
CA ILE A 81 -46.11 -3.78 -2.26
C ILE A 81 -45.30 -2.49 -2.30
N GLN A 82 -45.91 -1.36 -1.93
CA GLN A 82 -45.22 -0.07 -1.92
C GLN A 82 -44.00 -0.09 -1.00
N LYS A 83 -44.15 -0.63 0.22
CA LYS A 83 -43.04 -0.76 1.17
C LYS A 83 -41.90 -1.62 0.62
N PHE A 84 -42.21 -2.75 -0.01
CA PHE A 84 -41.20 -3.59 -0.64
C PHE A 84 -40.46 -2.84 -1.75
N LEU A 85 -41.17 -2.12 -2.62
CA LEU A 85 -40.55 -1.33 -3.70
C LEU A 85 -39.64 -0.21 -3.15
N ASP A 86 -40.03 0.43 -2.06
CA ASP A 86 -39.25 1.49 -1.44
C ASP A 86 -37.94 0.94 -0.84
N VAL A 87 -38.00 -0.18 -0.13
CA VAL A 87 -36.81 -0.81 0.46
C VAL A 87 -35.92 -1.42 -0.64
N ALA A 88 -36.50 -2.00 -1.69
CA ALA A 88 -35.74 -2.49 -2.84
C ALA A 88 -34.97 -1.37 -3.53
N ARG A 89 -35.62 -0.22 -3.75
CA ARG A 89 -34.97 0.98 -4.31
C ARG A 89 -33.87 1.51 -3.40
N GLN A 90 -34.12 1.57 -2.10
CA GLN A 90 -33.12 1.99 -1.12
C GLN A 90 -31.89 1.08 -1.13
N THR A 91 -32.12 -0.23 -1.22
CA THR A 91 -31.06 -1.24 -1.31
C THR A 91 -30.23 -1.07 -2.58
N GLU A 92 -30.89 -0.90 -3.74
CA GLU A 92 -30.20 -0.61 -5.00
C GLU A 92 -29.35 0.67 -4.90
N CYS A 93 -29.94 1.77 -4.43
CA CYS A 93 -29.23 3.04 -4.27
C CYS A 93 -28.00 2.91 -3.38
N PHE A 94 -28.11 2.18 -2.26
CA PHE A 94 -26.99 1.93 -1.36
C PHE A 94 -25.83 1.24 -2.07
N PHE A 95 -26.09 0.14 -2.78
CA PHE A 95 -25.04 -0.61 -3.46
C PHE A 95 -24.46 0.14 -4.67
N LEU A 96 -25.28 0.89 -5.41
CA LEU A 96 -24.81 1.77 -6.47
C LEU A 96 -23.85 2.84 -5.92
N GLN A 97 -24.20 3.47 -4.81
CA GLN A 97 -23.37 4.47 -4.15
C GLN A 97 -22.03 3.89 -3.69
N LYS A 98 -22.05 2.70 -3.07
CA LYS A 98 -20.83 1.99 -2.64
C LYS A 98 -19.95 1.63 -3.83
N ARG A 99 -20.54 1.15 -4.93
CA ARG A 99 -19.82 0.84 -6.16
C ARG A 99 -19.15 2.07 -6.75
N LEU A 100 -19.86 3.21 -6.81
CA LEU A 100 -19.31 4.48 -7.27
C LEU A 100 -18.15 4.96 -6.37
N GLN A 101 -18.32 4.86 -5.05
CA GLN A 101 -17.27 5.22 -4.10
C GLN A 101 -15.99 4.42 -4.36
N LEU A 102 -16.12 3.10 -4.56
CA LEU A 102 -14.99 2.23 -4.87
C LEU A 102 -14.36 2.53 -6.24
N SER A 103 -15.15 2.89 -7.26
CA SER A 103 -14.60 3.25 -8.57
C SER A 103 -13.75 4.51 -8.54
N VAL A 104 -14.09 5.46 -7.65
CA VAL A 104 -13.29 6.69 -7.46
C VAL A 104 -12.03 6.41 -6.64
N GLN A 105 -12.10 5.54 -5.62
CA GLN A 105 -10.93 5.27 -4.76
C GLN A 105 -9.92 4.31 -5.37
N LYS A 106 -10.34 3.38 -6.23
CA LYS A 106 -9.44 2.40 -6.85
C LYS A 106 -8.27 3.03 -7.63
N PRO A 107 -8.45 4.02 -8.52
CA PRO A 107 -7.33 4.64 -9.22
C PRO A 107 -6.35 5.33 -8.27
N ASP A 108 -6.83 6.03 -7.24
CA ASP A 108 -5.97 6.67 -6.25
C ASP A 108 -5.09 5.66 -5.49
N GLN A 109 -5.63 4.49 -5.18
CA GLN A 109 -4.85 3.43 -4.52
C GLN A 109 -3.78 2.85 -5.44
N VAL A 110 -4.11 2.58 -6.70
CA VAL A 110 -3.13 2.11 -7.70
C VAL A 110 -1.99 3.11 -7.84
N VAL A 111 -2.30 4.40 -7.97
CA VAL A 111 -1.28 5.45 -8.09
C VAL A 111 -0.39 5.51 -6.83
N LYS A 112 -0.96 5.32 -5.63
CA LYS A 112 -0.16 5.28 -4.39
C LYS A 112 0.77 4.08 -4.34
N GLU A 113 0.30 2.91 -4.77
CA GLU A 113 1.11 1.69 -4.88
C GLU A 113 2.26 1.91 -5.87
N ASP A 114 1.96 2.41 -7.07
CA ASP A 114 2.97 2.72 -8.09
C ASP A 114 4.02 3.72 -7.57
N VAL A 115 3.59 4.78 -6.89
CA VAL A 115 4.51 5.77 -6.28
C VAL A 115 5.41 5.12 -5.23
N SER A 116 4.87 4.20 -4.42
CA SER A 116 5.64 3.47 -3.42
C SER A 116 6.68 2.56 -4.08
N GLU A 117 6.29 1.82 -5.12
CA GLU A 117 7.18 0.95 -5.88
C GLU A 117 8.31 1.75 -6.54
N LEU A 118 7.99 2.87 -7.19
CA LEU A 118 8.97 3.75 -7.83
C LEU A 118 9.96 4.34 -6.81
N ARG A 119 9.49 4.72 -5.61
CA ARG A 119 10.37 5.21 -4.53
C ARG A 119 11.34 4.14 -4.05
N ASN A 120 10.87 2.91 -3.87
CA ASN A 120 11.73 1.79 -3.47
C ASN A 120 12.76 1.46 -4.55
N GLU A 121 12.34 1.43 -5.82
CA GLU A 121 13.24 1.16 -6.93
C GLU A 121 14.29 2.28 -7.10
N LEU A 122 13.88 3.55 -6.94
CA LEU A 122 14.80 4.69 -6.94
C LEU A 122 15.87 4.53 -5.85
N GLN A 123 15.46 4.29 -4.60
CA GLN A 123 16.38 4.11 -3.47
C GLN A 123 17.37 2.95 -3.73
N ARG A 124 16.88 1.85 -4.28
CA ARG A 124 17.72 0.69 -4.63
C ARG A 124 18.74 1.05 -5.70
N LYS A 125 18.34 1.81 -6.73
CA LYS A 125 19.25 2.29 -7.77
C LYS A 125 20.28 3.27 -7.21
N GLU A 126 19.90 4.20 -6.35
CA GLU A 126 20.81 5.14 -5.69
C GLU A 126 21.90 4.41 -4.90
N LEU A 127 21.52 3.40 -4.11
CA LEU A 127 22.47 2.57 -3.36
C LEU A 127 23.44 1.83 -4.28
N LEU A 128 22.93 1.31 -5.41
CA LEU A 128 23.76 0.62 -6.39
C LEU A 128 24.77 1.57 -7.05
N VAL A 129 24.33 2.78 -7.42
CA VAL A 129 25.21 3.82 -7.96
C VAL A 129 26.28 4.21 -6.95
N GLN A 130 25.91 4.46 -5.69
CA GLN A 130 26.87 4.76 -4.63
C GLN A 130 27.92 3.64 -4.48
N LYS A 131 27.48 2.38 -4.48
CA LYS A 131 28.39 1.21 -4.42
C LYS A 131 29.38 1.20 -5.59
N HIS A 132 28.94 1.54 -6.81
CA HIS A 132 29.82 1.60 -7.96
C HIS A 132 30.79 2.79 -7.91
N LEU A 133 30.34 3.95 -7.47
CA LEU A 133 31.20 5.13 -7.27
C LEU A 133 32.30 4.85 -6.24
N SER A 134 31.97 4.19 -5.12
CA SER A 134 32.98 3.79 -4.13
C SER A 134 34.05 2.87 -4.71
N LYS A 135 33.66 1.92 -5.58
CA LYS A 135 34.62 1.05 -6.27
C LYS A 135 35.51 1.84 -7.24
N LEU A 136 34.93 2.77 -8.00
CA LEU A 136 35.69 3.61 -8.92
C LEU A 136 36.73 4.44 -8.17
N HIS A 137 36.34 5.08 -7.07
CA HIS A 137 37.27 5.84 -6.23
C HIS A 137 38.39 4.95 -5.67
N HIS A 138 38.06 3.74 -5.20
CA HIS A 138 39.06 2.79 -4.73
C HIS A 138 40.08 2.44 -5.83
N TRP A 139 39.62 2.15 -7.04
CA TRP A 139 40.52 1.82 -8.15
C TRP A 139 41.35 3.02 -8.63
N GLN A 140 40.77 4.22 -8.63
CA GLN A 140 41.51 5.46 -8.90
C GLN A 140 42.66 5.63 -7.89
N GLN A 141 42.40 5.44 -6.60
CA GLN A 141 43.43 5.49 -5.56
C GLN A 141 44.55 4.45 -5.80
N VAL A 142 44.18 3.19 -6.09
CA VAL A 142 45.16 2.13 -6.36
C VAL A 142 46.04 2.49 -7.57
N LEU A 143 45.46 3.06 -8.63
CA LEU A 143 46.22 3.50 -9.81
C LEU A 143 47.16 4.67 -9.49
N GLU A 144 46.70 5.64 -8.72
CA GLU A 144 47.53 6.77 -8.26
C GLU A 144 48.71 6.27 -7.43
N ASP A 145 48.47 5.39 -6.45
CA ASP A 145 49.50 4.81 -5.60
C ASP A 145 50.57 4.08 -6.43
N VAL A 146 50.17 3.28 -7.42
CA VAL A 146 51.09 2.58 -8.33
C VAL A 146 51.89 3.56 -9.19
N SER A 147 51.26 4.63 -9.68
CA SER A 147 51.93 5.65 -10.51
C SER A 147 52.99 6.45 -9.73
N VAL A 148 52.73 6.74 -8.45
CA VAL A 148 53.67 7.45 -7.55
C VAL A 148 54.86 6.56 -7.20
N GLN A 149 54.66 5.26 -7.00
CA GLN A 149 55.77 4.32 -6.73
C GLN A 149 56.74 4.21 -7.92
N HIS A 150 56.26 4.36 -9.16
CA HIS A 150 57.11 4.39 -10.36
C HIS A 150 57.81 5.74 -10.60
N ARG A 151 57.57 6.76 -9.76
CA ARG A 151 58.19 8.10 -9.84
C ARG A 151 59.40 8.27 -8.91
N LYS A 152 60.04 7.19 -8.44
CA LYS A 152 61.36 7.29 -7.81
C LYS A 152 62.40 7.59 -8.90
N PRO A 153 63.19 8.67 -8.83
CA PRO A 153 64.15 9.03 -9.87
C PRO A 153 65.39 8.15 -9.76
N SER A 154 65.29 6.89 -10.17
CA SER A 154 66.41 5.97 -10.34
C SER A 154 65.98 4.92 -11.35
N ASP A 155 66.77 4.79 -12.41
CA ASP A 155 66.61 3.92 -13.58
C ASP A 155 65.70 4.48 -14.70
N LEU A 156 66.33 5.32 -15.53
CA LEU A 156 65.96 5.52 -16.93
C LEU A 156 65.65 4.16 -17.58
N PRO A 157 64.54 4.01 -18.31
CA PRO A 157 64.28 2.78 -19.04
C PRO A 157 65.40 2.57 -20.08
N PRO A 158 65.89 1.32 -20.27
CA PRO A 158 66.83 1.03 -21.34
C PRO A 158 66.23 1.51 -22.67
N PRO A 159 67.02 2.14 -23.55
CA PRO A 159 66.54 2.71 -24.81
C PRO A 159 65.71 1.66 -25.56
N GLY A 160 64.45 2.02 -25.86
CA GLY A 160 63.52 1.11 -26.54
C GLY A 160 64.02 0.72 -27.93
N PRO A 161 63.46 -0.33 -28.55
CA PRO A 161 63.95 -0.89 -29.82
C PRO A 161 64.10 0.13 -30.96
N LEU A 162 63.30 1.22 -30.93
CA LEU A 162 63.38 2.31 -31.91
C LEU A 162 64.63 3.18 -31.77
N ALA A 163 65.14 3.36 -30.55
CA ALA A 163 66.37 4.13 -30.32
C ALA A 163 67.60 3.40 -30.92
N PHE A 164 67.58 2.07 -30.96
CA PHE A 164 68.62 1.28 -31.64
C PHE A 164 68.54 1.47 -33.17
N LEU A 165 67.34 1.55 -33.73
CA LEU A 165 67.14 1.81 -35.17
C LEU A 165 67.63 3.21 -35.57
N GLU A 166 67.39 4.21 -34.71
CA GLU A 166 67.83 5.59 -34.93
C GLU A 166 69.36 5.75 -34.80
N GLN A 167 69.99 5.04 -33.86
CA GLN A 167 71.45 4.95 -33.82
C GLN A 167 72.03 4.24 -35.04
N ALA A 168 71.38 3.17 -35.52
CA ALA A 168 71.82 2.47 -36.72
C ALA A 168 71.69 3.34 -37.97
N SER A 169 70.63 4.15 -38.09
CA SER A 169 70.45 5.07 -39.23
C SER A 169 71.45 6.22 -39.22
N ALA A 170 71.87 6.69 -38.03
CA ALA A 170 72.89 7.73 -37.87
C ALA A 170 74.31 7.27 -38.29
N ILE A 171 74.55 5.95 -38.41
CA ILE A 171 75.85 5.37 -38.80
C ILE A 171 75.92 5.09 -40.31
N LEU A 172 74.80 5.19 -41.04
CA LEU A 172 74.79 4.97 -42.49
C LEU A 172 75.36 6.20 -43.24
N PRO A 173 76.35 6.03 -44.15
CA PRO A 173 76.83 7.12 -44.99
C PRO A 173 75.73 7.59 -45.96
N ALA A 174 75.64 8.91 -46.18
CA ALA A 174 74.65 9.50 -47.09
C ALA A 174 74.78 8.90 -48.50
N ALA A 175 73.67 8.37 -49.03
CA ALA A 175 73.63 7.78 -50.36
C ALA A 175 73.94 8.85 -51.44
N PRO A 176 74.73 8.54 -52.49
CA PRO A 176 75.06 9.51 -53.50
C PRO A 176 73.81 9.83 -54.33
N LEU A 177 73.40 11.09 -54.36
CA LEU A 177 72.37 11.59 -55.26
C LEU A 177 72.95 11.59 -56.68
N LYS A 178 72.42 10.72 -57.56
CA LYS A 178 72.68 10.83 -59.00
C LYS A 178 72.06 12.14 -59.51
N GLN A 179 72.92 13.07 -59.93
CA GLN A 179 72.52 14.16 -60.80
C GLN A 179 72.31 13.62 -62.23
N SER A 180 71.35 14.23 -62.92
CA SER A 180 70.74 13.84 -64.20
C SER A 180 71.70 13.43 -65.31
#